data_AF-A0A2T3ZRF3-F1
#
_entry.id   AF-A0A2T3ZRF3-F1
#
_cell.length_a   1.000
_cell.length_b   1.000
_cell.length_c   1.000
_cell.angle_alpha   90.00
_cell.angle_beta   90.00
_cell.angle_gamma   90.00
#
_symmetry.space_group_name_H-M   'P 1'
#
loop_
_entity.id
_entity.type
_entity.pdbx_description
1 polymer ?
#
loop_
_entity_poly.entity_id
_entity_poly.type
_entity_poly.pdbx_seq_one_letter_code
_entity_poly.pdbx_strand_id
1 'polypeptide(L)' 'VENPIQYWLLRRRQFPRLPFIVIDLFSVPAMSSEPEGIFSLTGQMVTAQRGRLKADIIGAAQCISSW' A
#
# COMPACT_ATOMS: atom_id res chain seq x y z
N VAL A 1 -20.04 -8.61 5.16
CA VAL A 1 -19.23 -8.86 3.94
C VAL A 1 -18.00 -9.61 4.39
N GLU A 2 -18.01 -10.93 4.24
CA GLU A 2 -16.85 -11.77 4.57
C GLU A 2 -15.70 -11.43 3.62
N ASN A 3 -14.46 -11.50 4.12
CA ASN A 3 -13.25 -11.13 3.40
C ASN A 3 -13.21 -11.80 1.99
N PRO A 4 -13.38 -11.03 0.89
CA PRO A 4 -13.53 -11.61 -0.44
C PRO A 4 -12.26 -12.34 -0.89
N ILE A 5 -11.08 -11.87 -0.46
CA ILE A 5 -9.79 -12.50 -0.75
C ILE A 5 -9.76 -13.93 -0.15
N GLN A 6 -10.21 -14.09 1.08
CA GLN A 6 -10.25 -15.40 1.75
C GLN A 6 -11.24 -16.37 1.07
N TYR A 7 -12.37 -15.87 0.59
CA TYR A 7 -13.33 -16.65 -0.20
C TYR A 7 -12.73 -17.19 -1.50
N TRP A 8 -11.95 -16.38 -2.22
CA TRP A 8 -11.31 -16.79 -3.48
C TRP A 8 -10.08 -17.68 -3.27
N LEU A 9 -9.34 -17.49 -2.17
CA LEU A 9 -8.23 -18.37 -1.79
C LEU A 9 -8.69 -19.81 -1.56
N LEU A 10 -9.81 -20.02 -0.88
CA LEU A 10 -10.38 -21.36 -0.64
C LEU A 10 -10.81 -22.07 -1.94
N ARG A 11 -11.13 -21.29 -2.98
CA ARG A 11 -11.58 -21.79 -4.29
C ARG A 11 -10.47 -21.89 -5.35
N ARG A 12 -9.22 -21.63 -4.97
CA ARG A 12 -8.05 -21.62 -5.89
C ARG A 12 -7.80 -22.95 -6.61
N ARG A 13 -8.17 -24.07 -5.99
CA ARG A 13 -8.06 -25.40 -6.61
C ARG A 13 -9.09 -25.66 -7.71
N GLN A 14 -10.27 -25.05 -7.61
CA GLN A 14 -11.36 -25.23 -8.59
C GLN A 14 -11.20 -24.30 -9.79
N PHE A 15 -10.55 -23.15 -9.61
CA PHE A 15 -10.32 -22.17 -10.66
C PHE A 15 -8.85 -21.75 -10.65
N PRO A 16 -8.01 -22.19 -11.61
CA PRO A 16 -6.59 -21.91 -11.58
C PRO A 16 -6.22 -20.46 -11.94
N ARG A 17 -7.10 -19.72 -12.65
CA ARG A 17 -6.81 -18.36 -13.16
C ARG A 17 -7.71 -17.26 -12.60
N LEU A 18 -9.00 -17.55 -12.41
CA LEU A 18 -9.99 -16.58 -11.91
C LEU A 18 -9.62 -15.93 -10.56
N PRO A 19 -9.20 -16.68 -9.52
CA PRO A 19 -8.90 -16.08 -8.22
C PRO A 19 -7.65 -15.22 -8.27
N PHE A 20 -6.71 -15.47 -9.19
CA PHE A 20 -5.56 -14.61 -9.36
C PHE A 20 -5.98 -13.21 -9.83
N ILE A 21 -6.81 -13.14 -10.86
CA ILE A 21 -7.36 -11.87 -11.39
C ILE A 21 -8.18 -11.15 -10.32
N VAL A 22 -8.99 -11.90 -9.59
CA VAL A 22 -9.87 -11.31 -8.57
C VAL A 22 -9.07 -10.82 -7.36
N ILE A 23 -8.05 -11.56 -6.93
CA ILE A 23 -7.14 -11.10 -5.86
C ILE A 23 -6.36 -9.87 -6.32
N ASP A 24 -5.84 -9.87 -7.54
CA ASP A 24 -5.13 -8.73 -8.13
C ASP A 24 -6.03 -7.48 -8.14
N LEU A 25 -7.26 -7.62 -8.64
CA LEU A 25 -8.26 -6.56 -8.66
C LEU A 25 -8.63 -6.03 -7.26
N PHE A 26 -8.75 -6.91 -6.26
CA PHE A 26 -9.05 -6.51 -4.89
C PHE A 26 -7.82 -6.03 -4.11
N SER A 27 -6.61 -6.33 -4.57
CA SER A 27 -5.36 -5.85 -3.96
C SER A 27 -5.08 -4.39 -4.30
N VAL A 28 -5.62 -3.90 -5.41
CA VAL A 28 -5.58 -2.48 -5.76
C VAL A 28 -6.60 -1.74 -4.89
N PRO A 29 -6.18 -0.86 -3.97
CA PRO A 29 -7.12 -0.07 -3.20
C PRO A 29 -7.96 0.79 -4.14
N ALA A 30 -9.27 0.84 -3.92
CA ALA A 30 -10.20 1.59 -4.77
C ALA A 30 -9.98 3.11 -4.75
N MET A 31 -9.11 3.62 -3.86
CA MET A 31 -8.88 5.03 -3.62
C MET A 31 -7.39 5.30 -3.37
N SER A 32 -6.86 6.38 -3.94
CA SER A 32 -5.49 6.89 -3.73
C SER A 32 -5.24 7.51 -2.35
N SER A 33 -6.10 7.25 -1.36
CA SER A 33 -6.00 7.91 -0.05
C SER A 33 -4.79 7.44 0.75
N GLU A 34 -4.34 6.20 0.57
CA GLU A 34 -3.14 5.66 1.22
C GLU A 34 -1.85 6.38 0.79
N PRO A 35 -1.54 6.55 -0.53
CA PRO A 35 -0.39 7.34 -0.92
C PRO A 35 -0.52 8.82 -0.54
N GLU A 36 -1.72 9.40 -0.54
CA GLU A 36 -1.94 10.79 -0.08
C GLU A 36 -1.60 10.99 1.40
N GLY A 37 -1.84 9.98 2.25
CA GLY A 37 -1.43 9.98 3.66
C GLY A 37 0.10 9.98 3.81
N ILE A 38 0.78 9.08 3.08
CA ILE A 38 2.25 9.02 3.07
C ILE A 38 2.84 10.33 2.54
N PHE A 39 2.28 10.90 1.47
CA PHE A 39 2.74 12.18 0.92
C PHE A 39 2.60 13.32 1.92
N SER A 40 1.48 13.37 2.65
CA SER A 40 1.26 14.38 3.69
C SER A 40 2.30 14.26 4.84
N LEU A 41 2.62 13.04 5.26
CA LEU A 41 3.66 12.76 6.27
C LEU A 41 5.06 13.15 5.77
N THR A 42 5.41 12.76 4.54
CA THR A 42 6.69 13.20 3.93
C THR A 42 6.75 14.70 3.71
N GLY A 43 5.63 15.36 3.41
CA GLY A 43 5.56 16.81 3.27
C GLY A 43 5.98 17.53 4.55
N GLN A 44 5.68 16.97 5.72
CA GLN A 44 6.15 17.49 7.01
C GLN A 44 7.65 17.28 7.22
N MET A 45 8.20 16.13 6.76
CA MET A 45 9.65 15.87 6.76
C MET A 45 10.43 16.78 5.81
N VAL A 46 9.78 17.19 4.70
CA VAL A 46 10.34 18.14 3.72
C VAL A 46 10.27 19.58 4.23
N THR A 47 9.21 19.97 4.96
CA THR A 47 8.90 21.41 5.14
C THR A 47 9.20 22.02 6.51
N ALA A 48 9.32 21.32 7.66
CA ALA A 48 9.24 22.06 8.94
C ALA A 48 10.34 21.91 10.02
N GLN A 49 11.10 20.83 10.20
CA GLN A 49 12.00 20.70 11.37
C GLN A 49 13.49 20.49 11.04
N ARG A 50 14.16 21.57 10.65
CA ARG A 50 15.62 21.84 10.76
C ARG A 50 16.59 20.66 10.60
N GLY A 51 16.53 19.97 9.47
CA GLY A 51 17.60 19.10 9.02
C GLY A 51 17.49 18.93 7.51
N ARG A 52 18.54 19.24 6.77
CA ARG A 52 18.59 19.06 5.31
C ARG A 52 18.66 17.55 5.00
N LEU A 53 17.56 16.85 5.23
CA LEU A 53 17.40 15.43 4.93
C LEU A 53 17.35 15.28 3.42
N LYS A 54 18.25 14.45 2.89
CA LYS A 54 18.22 14.09 1.47
C LYS A 54 16.95 13.28 1.18
N ALA A 55 16.44 13.40 -0.04
CA ALA A 55 15.26 12.65 -0.49
C ALA A 55 15.40 11.14 -0.22
N ASP A 56 16.60 10.59 -0.38
CA ASP A 56 16.91 9.18 -0.10
C ASP A 56 16.60 8.78 1.35
N ILE A 57 16.89 9.66 2.32
CA ILE A 57 16.67 9.41 3.75
C ILE A 57 15.18 9.49 4.08
N ILE A 58 14.46 10.42 3.44
CA ILE A 58 13.01 10.57 3.60
C ILE A 58 12.29 9.33 3.06
N GLY A 59 12.69 8.85 1.89
CA GLY A 59 12.17 7.60 1.31
C GLY A 59 12.45 6.39 2.20
N ALA A 60 13.70 6.23 2.66
CA ALA A 60 14.08 5.13 3.55
C ALA A 60 13.30 5.14 4.88
N ALA A 61 13.09 6.32 5.49
CA ALA A 61 12.33 6.46 6.72
C ALA A 61 10.85 6.10 6.54
N GLN A 62 10.23 6.49 5.41
CA GLN A 62 8.87 6.07 5.09
C GLN A 62 8.77 4.58 4.83
N CYS A 63 9.74 3.99 4.11
CA CYS A 63 9.78 2.53 3.94
C CYS A 63 9.86 1.82 5.29
N ILE A 64 10.72 2.27 6.22
CA ILE A 64 10.81 1.68 7.56
C ILE A 64 9.51 1.87 8.37
N SER A 65 8.82 3.00 8.18
CA SER A 65 7.56 3.28 8.88
C SER A 65 6.36 2.52 8.31
N SER A 66 6.43 2.09 7.04
CA SER A 66 5.36 1.39 6.32
C SER A 66 5.54 -0.13 6.31
N TRP A 67 6.71 -0.61 6.73
CA TRP A 67 7.03 -2.03 6.92
C TRP A 67 6.51 -2.53 8.26
#